data_AF-A0A975TY94-F1
#
_entry.id   AF-A0A975TY94-F1
#
_cell.length_a   1.000
_cell.length_b   1.000
_cell.length_c   1.000
_cell.angle_alpha   90.00
_cell.angle_beta   90.00
_cell.angle_gamma   90.00
#
_symmetry.space_group_name_H-M   'P 1'
#
loop_
_entity.id
_entity.type
_entity.pdbx_description
1 polymer ?
#
loop_
_entity_poly.entity_id
_entity_poly.type
_entity_poly.pdbx_seq_one_letter_code
_entity_poly.pdbx_strand_id
1 'polypeptide(L)'
;MAHSDEEEDLIAGHGVVLRAKNGDVIRYDPSGLVLRLADRVVEDLALRLPDRVAAPVAASSADAPDLPDGIDAWNARADGDWVTFTARLKGDQGVRGFRAHVEGGDIIAETNGPVLGLLGVGGARAALATRVPARYPHHIVAPADDIGAVGHAGIEVAKACDRLEHLREMTVDALVAQTVLDWRMADFRPLPLFFTRVETDASVTAADLACGKAVENLLVAARNLRASAELMGKKSKVLAVTLDFALEDHSESASAYRDGMLATMEAISEGLWALGFDRPLFVARFESALPDVAPGPALEGQWELSWSHGDHRLLHSAPAYMFALDAYDRPTDAARQQQAEMTASAIAEAATWKCPTLHLAEVEGTTLRVAARADGALVLDEADPLGAGDGAGFALAGCENGSEIKGIRIAGDDPQTLLIDLSKAPEGTNLRLCYATNSPGALRDAWQLDSATGVTLHRWALPASLPITGGRNA
;
A
#
# COMPACT_ATOMS: atom_id res chain seq x y z
N MET A 1 51.47 -20.85 -37.37
CA MET A 1 51.72 -19.77 -38.36
C MET A 1 50.55 -19.79 -39.32
N ALA A 2 49.74 -18.76 -39.53
CA ALA A 2 49.61 -17.45 -38.94
C ALA A 2 48.13 -17.03 -39.13
N HIS A 3 47.63 -16.20 -38.22
CA HIS A 3 46.37 -15.46 -38.35
C HIS A 3 46.40 -14.53 -39.58
N SER A 4 45.26 -14.36 -40.25
CA SER A 4 44.51 -13.08 -40.28
C SER A 4 43.29 -13.18 -41.21
N ASP A 5 42.11 -13.04 -40.60
CA ASP A 5 40.95 -12.21 -40.98
C ASP A 5 40.62 -12.00 -42.46
N GLU A 6 39.44 -12.45 -42.87
CA GLU A 6 38.43 -11.57 -43.49
C GLU A 6 37.02 -12.18 -43.35
N GLU A 7 36.15 -11.36 -42.78
CA GLU A 7 34.71 -11.51 -42.63
C GLU A 7 34.07 -11.09 -43.96
N GLU A 8 33.34 -11.98 -44.66
CA GLU A 8 32.49 -11.57 -45.79
C GLU A 8 31.25 -12.50 -45.91
N ASP A 9 30.13 -11.94 -45.43
CA ASP A 9 28.79 -11.99 -46.02
C ASP A 9 28.05 -13.33 -46.19
N LEU A 10 27.28 -13.71 -45.17
CA LEU A 10 25.92 -14.23 -45.40
C LEU A 10 24.92 -13.07 -45.35
N ILE A 11 25.02 -12.16 -46.32
CA ILE A 11 23.94 -11.21 -46.63
C ILE A 11 22.67 -12.03 -46.91
N ALA A 12 21.54 -11.64 -46.30
CA ALA A 12 20.22 -12.15 -46.63
C ALA A 12 19.94 -11.93 -48.13
N GLY A 13 20.28 -12.91 -48.96
CA GLY A 13 20.23 -12.78 -50.41
C GLY A 13 18.80 -12.60 -50.92
N HIS A 14 18.63 -11.84 -51.99
CA HIS A 14 17.37 -11.81 -52.73
C HIS A 14 17.03 -13.21 -53.26
N GLY A 15 15.76 -13.63 -53.16
CA GLY A 15 15.33 -14.92 -53.69
C GLY A 15 13.86 -14.97 -54.09
N VAL A 16 13.48 -16.01 -54.83
CA VAL A 16 12.11 -16.21 -55.33
C VAL A 16 11.51 -17.43 -54.64
N VAL A 17 10.36 -17.23 -53.97
CA VAL A 17 9.62 -18.29 -53.27
C VAL A 17 8.59 -18.93 -54.19
N LEU A 18 7.92 -18.14 -55.04
CA LEU A 18 6.87 -18.65 -55.92
C LEU A 18 6.89 -17.93 -57.28
N ARG A 19 7.01 -18.70 -58.36
CA ARG A 19 7.02 -18.24 -59.76
C ARG A 19 5.79 -18.79 -60.49
N ALA A 20 5.03 -17.92 -61.14
CA ALA A 20 3.95 -18.27 -62.05
C ALA A 20 4.41 -18.12 -63.51
N LYS A 21 3.60 -18.60 -64.46
CA LYS A 21 3.89 -18.49 -65.91
C LYS A 21 4.15 -17.04 -66.38
N ASN A 22 3.64 -16.05 -65.67
CA ASN A 22 3.76 -14.63 -66.01
C ASN A 22 4.80 -13.89 -65.14
N GLY A 23 5.65 -14.62 -64.39
CA GLY A 23 6.75 -14.08 -63.59
C GLY A 23 6.69 -14.43 -62.10
N ASP A 24 7.62 -13.86 -61.34
CA ASP A 24 7.77 -14.08 -59.89
C ASP A 24 6.64 -13.41 -59.11
N VAL A 25 5.91 -14.20 -58.32
CA VAL A 25 4.74 -13.79 -57.52
C VAL A 25 5.13 -13.53 -56.08
N ILE A 26 6.04 -14.32 -55.50
CA ILE A 26 6.54 -14.14 -54.14
C ILE A 26 8.07 -14.19 -54.18
N ARG A 27 8.70 -13.15 -53.66
CA ARG A 27 10.15 -13.01 -53.49
C ARG A 27 10.46 -12.68 -52.04
N TYR A 28 11.74 -12.67 -51.70
CA TYR A 28 12.21 -12.09 -50.46
C TYR A 28 13.49 -11.30 -50.71
N ASP A 29 13.72 -10.33 -49.84
CA ASP A 29 14.93 -9.52 -49.77
C ASP A 29 15.26 -9.21 -48.29
N PRO A 30 16.34 -8.46 -47.97
CA PRO A 30 16.67 -8.12 -46.58
C PRO A 30 15.56 -7.41 -45.79
N SER A 31 14.57 -6.80 -46.45
CA SER A 31 13.42 -6.14 -45.82
C SER A 31 12.22 -7.07 -45.57
N GLY A 32 12.23 -8.30 -46.12
CA GLY A 32 11.21 -9.32 -45.89
C GLY A 32 10.65 -9.93 -47.18
N LEU A 33 9.41 -10.41 -47.14
CA LEU A 33 8.72 -11.00 -48.29
C LEU A 33 8.15 -9.90 -49.21
N VAL A 34 8.47 -9.98 -50.51
CA VAL A 34 7.96 -9.11 -51.57
C VAL A 34 6.92 -9.89 -52.40
N LEU A 35 5.65 -9.49 -52.31
CA LEU A 35 4.56 -10.08 -53.09
C LEU A 35 4.22 -9.21 -54.31
N ARG A 36 4.16 -9.81 -55.50
CA ARG A 36 3.69 -9.13 -56.71
C ARG A 36 2.18 -9.36 -56.86
N LEU A 37 1.41 -8.31 -56.56
CA LEU A 37 -0.04 -8.29 -56.67
C LEU A 37 -0.47 -7.69 -58.02
N ALA A 38 -1.67 -8.04 -58.48
CA ALA A 38 -2.29 -7.37 -59.62
C ALA A 38 -2.84 -6.01 -59.18
N ASP A 39 -2.84 -5.01 -60.06
CA ASP A 39 -3.23 -3.63 -59.75
C ASP A 39 -4.62 -3.55 -59.08
N ARG A 40 -5.60 -4.33 -59.56
CA ARG A 40 -6.93 -4.43 -58.95
C ARG A 40 -6.94 -4.89 -57.49
N VAL A 41 -5.97 -5.71 -57.08
CA VAL A 41 -5.82 -6.22 -55.71
C VAL A 41 -5.12 -5.19 -54.85
N VAL A 42 -4.16 -4.45 -55.42
CA VAL A 42 -3.51 -3.32 -54.75
C VAL A 42 -4.54 -2.22 -54.46
N GLU A 43 -5.43 -1.93 -55.42
CA GLU A 43 -6.54 -0.98 -55.25
C GLU A 43 -7.54 -1.43 -54.18
N ASP A 44 -7.96 -2.70 -54.18
CA ASP A 44 -8.87 -3.24 -53.16
C ASP A 44 -8.22 -3.27 -51.75
N LEU A 45 -6.92 -3.53 -51.65
CA LEU A 45 -6.19 -3.43 -50.38
C LEU A 45 -6.07 -1.99 -49.91
N ALA A 46 -5.81 -1.03 -50.80
CA ALA A 46 -5.77 0.38 -50.47
C ALA A 46 -7.12 0.88 -49.92
N LEU A 47 -8.24 0.34 -50.41
CA LEU A 47 -9.58 0.66 -49.91
C LEU A 47 -9.90 0.04 -48.53
N ARG A 48 -9.23 -1.04 -48.14
CA ARG A 48 -9.49 -1.78 -46.90
C ARG A 48 -8.48 -1.49 -45.79
N LEU A 49 -7.31 -0.97 -46.14
CA LEU A 49 -6.33 -0.50 -45.19
C LEU A 49 -6.75 0.93 -44.77
N PRO A 50 -6.94 1.19 -43.46
CA PRO A 50 -7.13 2.57 -43.02
C PRO A 50 -5.92 3.40 -43.45
N ASP A 51 -6.16 4.61 -43.97
CA ASP A 51 -5.14 5.52 -44.51
C ASP A 51 -3.89 5.55 -43.62
N ARG A 52 -2.87 4.82 -44.03
CA ARG A 52 -1.56 4.76 -43.37
C ARG A 52 -0.52 5.48 -44.22
N VAL A 53 -0.86 6.67 -44.71
CA VAL A 53 0.13 7.67 -45.12
C VAL A 53 -0.43 9.09 -44.92
N ALA A 54 -0.53 9.51 -43.65
CA ALA A 54 0.30 10.66 -43.33
C ALA A 54 1.66 10.07 -42.98
N ALA A 55 2.64 10.20 -43.88
CA ALA A 55 4.03 10.24 -43.44
C ALA A 55 4.07 11.27 -42.29
N PRO A 56 4.84 11.06 -41.20
CA PRO A 56 4.98 12.10 -40.20
C PRO A 56 5.51 13.31 -40.93
N VAL A 57 4.63 14.29 -41.13
CA VAL A 57 5.04 15.64 -41.49
C VAL A 57 6.03 15.97 -40.38
N ALA A 58 7.30 16.21 -40.74
CA ALA A 58 8.22 16.81 -39.79
C ALA A 58 7.48 18.05 -39.28
N ALA A 59 7.03 18.01 -38.02
CA ALA A 59 6.20 19.05 -37.45
C ALA A 59 6.86 20.36 -37.80
N SER A 60 6.11 21.24 -38.49
CA SER A 60 6.61 22.56 -38.75
C SER A 60 7.01 23.14 -37.38
N SER A 61 8.15 23.82 -37.29
CA SER A 61 8.58 24.45 -36.04
C SER A 61 7.58 25.51 -35.52
N ALA A 62 6.50 25.77 -36.26
CA ALA A 62 5.40 26.66 -35.90
C ALA A 62 4.27 25.98 -35.10
N ASP A 63 4.25 24.63 -35.01
CA ASP A 63 3.25 23.86 -34.24
C ASP A 63 3.85 23.19 -32.99
N ALA A 64 5.03 23.64 -32.53
CA ALA A 64 5.61 23.15 -31.29
C ALA A 64 4.70 23.57 -30.11
N PRO A 65 4.24 22.63 -29.27
CA PRO A 65 3.40 23.00 -28.12
C PRO A 65 4.19 23.88 -27.16
N ASP A 66 3.51 24.85 -26.55
CA ASP A 66 4.08 25.64 -25.47
C ASP A 66 4.47 24.71 -24.32
N LEU A 67 5.77 24.65 -24.05
CA LEU A 67 6.29 23.89 -22.92
C LEU A 67 6.07 24.68 -21.62
N PRO A 68 5.87 23.99 -20.49
CA PRO A 68 5.91 24.64 -19.18
C PRO A 68 7.20 25.46 -19.01
N ASP A 69 7.11 26.64 -18.40
CA ASP A 69 8.25 27.52 -18.23
C ASP A 69 9.37 26.87 -17.40
N GLY A 70 10.62 27.13 -17.79
CA GLY A 70 11.80 26.79 -17.00
C GLY A 70 12.21 25.31 -16.98
N ILE A 71 11.68 24.48 -17.88
CA ILE A 71 12.08 23.07 -18.02
C ILE A 71 12.92 22.81 -19.27
N ASP A 72 13.98 22.01 -19.12
CA ASP A 72 14.71 21.42 -20.26
C ASP A 72 14.01 20.13 -20.68
N ALA A 73 13.15 20.26 -21.69
CA ALA A 73 12.32 19.18 -22.20
C ALA A 73 12.59 18.92 -23.69
N TRP A 74 12.46 17.65 -24.05
CA TRP A 74 12.67 17.12 -25.39
C TRP A 74 11.42 16.39 -25.88
N ASN A 75 11.29 16.24 -27.20
CA ASN A 75 10.21 15.48 -27.84
C ASN A 75 8.80 15.92 -27.41
N ALA A 76 8.60 17.23 -27.23
CA ALA A 76 7.32 17.80 -26.83
C ALA A 76 6.24 17.56 -27.91
N ARG A 77 5.05 17.14 -27.49
CA ARG A 77 3.90 16.87 -28.37
C ARG A 77 2.60 17.29 -27.70
N ALA A 78 1.73 17.95 -28.45
CA ALA A 78 0.34 18.13 -28.05
C ALA A 78 -0.43 16.82 -28.17
N ASP A 79 -1.27 16.52 -27.18
CA ASP A 79 -2.15 15.36 -27.09
C ASP A 79 -3.47 15.80 -26.44
N GLY A 80 -4.38 16.32 -27.26
CA GLY A 80 -5.59 16.99 -26.76
C GLY A 80 -5.23 18.18 -25.87
N ASP A 81 -5.76 18.18 -24.64
CA ASP A 81 -5.50 19.21 -23.62
C ASP A 81 -4.21 18.95 -22.82
N TRP A 82 -3.38 18.00 -23.26
CA TRP A 82 -2.10 17.69 -22.63
C TRP A 82 -0.91 18.05 -23.55
N VAL A 83 0.17 18.48 -22.92
CA VAL A 83 1.51 18.49 -23.54
C VAL A 83 2.30 17.34 -22.94
N THR A 84 2.72 16.38 -23.77
CA THR A 84 3.58 15.27 -23.38
C THR A 84 5.01 15.55 -23.81
N PHE A 85 6.00 15.21 -22.98
CA PHE A 85 7.41 15.48 -23.27
C PHE A 85 8.33 14.56 -22.46
N THR A 86 9.60 14.50 -22.84
CA THR A 86 10.64 13.82 -22.06
C THR A 86 11.51 14.88 -21.38
N ALA A 87 11.85 14.70 -20.11
CA ALA A 87 12.71 15.66 -19.41
C ALA A 87 13.52 14.97 -18.31
N ARG A 88 14.48 15.69 -17.74
CA ARG A 88 15.10 15.36 -16.45
C ARG A 88 14.55 16.29 -15.37
N LEU A 89 13.40 15.95 -14.79
CA LEU A 89 12.80 16.72 -13.71
C LEU A 89 13.31 16.29 -12.33
N LYS A 90 13.04 17.11 -11.31
CA LYS A 90 13.44 16.84 -9.92
C LYS A 90 12.86 15.52 -9.41
N GLY A 91 13.66 14.76 -8.68
CA GLY A 91 13.28 13.51 -8.03
C GLY A 91 14.08 12.32 -8.54
N ASP A 92 13.87 11.17 -7.91
CA ASP A 92 14.69 9.97 -8.12
C ASP A 92 14.30 9.18 -9.37
N GLN A 93 13.15 9.50 -10.00
CA GLN A 93 12.65 8.80 -11.20
C GLN A 93 13.55 8.92 -12.44
N GLY A 94 14.55 9.80 -12.43
CA GLY A 94 15.48 10.00 -13.55
C GLY A 94 14.83 10.64 -14.79
N VAL A 95 15.47 10.41 -15.96
CA VAL A 95 14.98 10.92 -17.26
C VAL A 95 13.83 10.05 -17.74
N ARG A 96 12.67 10.66 -18.03
CA ARG A 96 11.48 9.94 -18.50
C ARG A 96 10.44 10.84 -19.16
N GLY A 97 9.35 10.23 -19.59
CA GLY A 97 8.16 10.92 -20.09
C GLY A 97 7.34 11.56 -18.97
N PHE A 98 6.80 12.74 -19.24
CA PHE A 98 5.92 13.54 -18.39
C PHE A 98 4.78 14.12 -19.23
N ARG A 99 3.73 14.57 -18.55
CA ARG A 99 2.64 15.34 -19.15
C ARG A 99 2.25 16.53 -18.28
N ALA A 100 1.83 17.61 -18.93
CA ALA A 100 1.30 18.83 -18.32
C ALA A 100 -0.03 19.17 -18.98
N HIS A 101 -1.04 19.52 -18.19
CA HIS A 101 -2.32 19.95 -18.73
C HIS A 101 -2.25 21.43 -19.10
N VAL A 102 -2.81 21.83 -20.25
CA VAL A 102 -2.67 23.20 -20.78
C VAL A 102 -3.34 24.26 -19.90
N GLU A 103 -4.41 23.88 -19.18
CA GLU A 103 -5.13 24.77 -18.25
C GLU A 103 -4.59 24.78 -16.81
N GLY A 104 -3.49 24.09 -16.52
CA GLY A 104 -2.84 24.09 -15.20
C GLY A 104 -2.95 22.78 -14.40
N GLY A 105 -2.58 22.85 -13.12
CA GLY A 105 -2.16 21.68 -12.33
C GLY A 105 -0.66 21.42 -12.52
N ASP A 106 -0.13 20.45 -11.78
CA ASP A 106 1.29 20.17 -11.81
C ASP A 106 1.68 19.18 -12.92
N ILE A 107 2.95 19.23 -13.32
CA ILE A 107 3.53 18.25 -14.25
C ILE A 107 3.55 16.89 -13.56
N ILE A 108 2.96 15.88 -14.20
CA ILE A 108 2.93 14.51 -13.70
C ILE A 108 3.72 13.57 -14.61
N ALA A 109 4.13 12.43 -14.07
CA ALA A 109 4.83 11.42 -14.84
C ALA A 109 3.90 10.76 -15.86
N GLU A 110 4.41 10.52 -17.06
CA GLU A 110 3.76 9.63 -18.01
C GLU A 110 4.04 8.18 -17.58
N THR A 111 2.97 7.42 -17.38
CA THR A 111 2.99 6.10 -16.75
C THR A 111 2.08 5.14 -17.49
N ASN A 112 2.48 3.88 -17.55
CA ASN A 112 1.62 2.81 -18.05
C ASN A 112 0.63 2.37 -16.96
N GLY A 113 -0.57 1.98 -17.36
CA GLY A 113 -1.57 1.41 -16.46
C GLY A 113 -2.47 2.45 -15.77
N PRO A 114 -3.21 2.03 -14.73
CA PRO A 114 -4.16 2.90 -14.03
C PRO A 114 -3.46 3.91 -13.12
N VAL A 115 -4.19 4.97 -12.76
CA VAL A 115 -3.86 5.81 -11.60
C VAL A 115 -4.24 5.04 -10.34
N LEU A 116 -3.28 4.83 -9.45
CA LEU A 116 -3.44 4.04 -8.23
C LEU A 116 -3.76 4.96 -7.05
N GLY A 117 -4.94 4.79 -6.44
CA GLY A 117 -5.33 5.47 -5.22
C GLY A 117 -4.82 4.76 -3.97
N LEU A 118 -4.11 5.48 -3.12
CA LEU A 118 -3.87 5.11 -1.72
C LEU A 118 -4.60 6.15 -0.87
N LEU A 119 -5.77 5.76 -0.37
CA LEU A 119 -6.63 6.63 0.41
C LEU A 119 -6.53 6.23 1.88
N GLY A 120 -6.82 7.14 2.80
CA GLY A 120 -6.85 6.86 4.22
C GLY A 120 -7.99 7.56 4.92
N VAL A 121 -8.46 6.97 6.02
CA VAL A 121 -9.41 7.59 6.94
C VAL A 121 -8.95 7.38 8.39
N GLY A 122 -9.11 8.40 9.23
CA GLY A 122 -8.74 8.26 10.63
C GLY A 122 -8.88 9.51 11.48
N GLY A 123 -8.29 9.45 12.67
CA GLY A 123 -8.27 10.55 13.63
C GLY A 123 -7.11 11.51 13.42
N ALA A 124 -6.77 12.28 14.45
CA ALA A 124 -5.69 13.27 14.40
C ALA A 124 -4.32 12.65 14.07
N ARG A 125 -4.07 11.39 14.44
CA ARG A 125 -2.81 10.70 14.17
C ARG A 125 -2.66 10.29 12.71
N ALA A 126 -3.75 9.99 12.03
CA ALA A 126 -3.75 9.72 10.58
C ALA A 126 -3.28 10.94 9.77
N ALA A 127 -3.53 12.15 10.30
CA ALA A 127 -3.09 13.42 9.71
C ALA A 127 -1.60 13.74 9.93
N LEU A 128 -0.81 12.88 10.59
CA LEU A 128 0.62 13.11 10.75
C LEU A 128 1.35 13.01 9.41
N ALA A 129 2.05 14.08 9.05
CA ALA A 129 2.84 14.17 7.83
C ALA A 129 4.24 14.72 8.09
N THR A 130 5.20 14.20 7.33
CA THR A 130 6.58 14.70 7.32
C THR A 130 6.67 15.88 6.37
N ARG A 131 7.16 17.04 6.83
CA ARG A 131 7.29 18.26 6.00
C ARG A 131 8.49 18.19 5.06
N VAL A 132 8.47 17.20 4.19
CA VAL A 132 9.43 16.99 3.10
C VAL A 132 8.65 16.68 1.83
N PRO A 133 9.12 17.14 0.66
CA PRO A 133 8.51 16.74 -0.60
C PRO A 133 8.76 15.25 -0.87
N ALA A 134 7.90 14.64 -1.68
CA ALA A 134 8.11 13.29 -2.20
C ALA A 134 9.47 13.18 -2.94
N ARG A 135 10.16 12.05 -2.80
CA ARG A 135 11.33 11.71 -3.63
C ARG A 135 10.97 11.50 -5.10
N TYR A 136 9.71 11.14 -5.36
CA TYR A 136 9.13 11.00 -6.70
C TYR A 136 7.95 11.96 -6.90
N PRO A 137 8.17 13.30 -6.92
CA PRO A 137 7.10 14.30 -6.86
C PRO A 137 6.12 14.22 -8.03
N HIS A 138 6.58 13.76 -9.20
CA HIS A 138 5.73 13.59 -10.38
C HIS A 138 4.94 12.27 -10.39
N HIS A 139 5.21 11.37 -9.44
CA HIS A 139 4.54 10.07 -9.32
C HIS A 139 3.64 9.97 -8.09
N ILE A 140 3.80 10.85 -7.11
CA ILE A 140 3.02 10.85 -5.88
C ILE A 140 2.36 12.22 -5.77
N VAL A 141 1.05 12.24 -5.98
CA VAL A 141 0.27 13.46 -6.15
C VAL A 141 -1.02 13.40 -5.34
N ALA A 142 -1.63 14.57 -5.15
CA ALA A 142 -2.95 14.75 -4.55
C ALA A 142 -3.88 15.51 -5.51
N PRO A 143 -5.19 15.57 -5.21
CA PRO A 143 -6.08 16.57 -5.80
C PRO A 143 -5.48 17.98 -5.73
N ALA A 144 -5.55 18.73 -6.83
CA ALA A 144 -5.24 20.17 -6.84
C ALA A 144 -6.43 20.96 -6.25
N ASP A 145 -6.69 20.75 -4.97
CA ASP A 145 -7.72 21.43 -4.18
C ASP A 145 -7.15 22.40 -3.13
N ASP A 146 -5.84 22.66 -3.19
CA ASP A 146 -5.04 23.51 -2.30
C ASP A 146 -4.87 22.96 -0.87
N ILE A 147 -5.23 21.70 -0.62
CA ILE A 147 -5.18 21.09 0.70
C ILE A 147 -3.91 20.25 0.90
N GLY A 148 -3.41 19.54 -0.12
CA GLY A 148 -2.19 18.72 -0.01
C GLY A 148 -2.43 17.23 0.27
N ALA A 149 -1.71 16.61 1.22
CA ALA A 149 -1.80 15.16 1.46
C ALA A 149 -2.88 14.75 2.49
N VAL A 150 -3.27 15.69 3.36
CA VAL A 150 -4.18 15.50 4.49
C VAL A 150 -5.43 16.36 4.25
N GLY A 151 -6.62 15.83 4.53
CA GLY A 151 -7.89 16.52 4.35
C GLY A 151 -8.19 17.63 5.37
N HIS A 152 -9.42 18.11 5.37
CA HIS A 152 -9.86 19.28 6.16
C HIS A 152 -10.15 19.00 7.66
N ALA A 153 -9.68 17.89 8.23
CA ALA A 153 -9.93 17.52 9.63
C ALA A 153 -11.42 17.64 10.06
N GLY A 154 -12.34 17.29 9.16
CA GLY A 154 -13.78 17.31 9.40
C GLY A 154 -14.42 18.70 9.44
N ILE A 155 -13.68 19.75 9.13
CA ILE A 155 -14.18 21.13 9.16
C ILE A 155 -14.92 21.45 7.86
N GLU A 156 -14.27 21.25 6.71
CA GLU A 156 -14.79 21.59 5.39
C GLU A 156 -14.97 20.35 4.52
N VAL A 157 -15.82 20.48 3.50
CA VAL A 157 -16.02 19.45 2.48
C VAL A 157 -14.94 19.62 1.42
N ALA A 158 -14.26 18.53 1.07
CA ALA A 158 -13.25 18.54 0.02
C ALA A 158 -13.86 19.01 -1.32
N LYS A 159 -13.09 19.75 -2.10
CA LYS A 159 -13.52 20.28 -3.38
C LYS A 159 -13.44 19.20 -4.46
N ALA A 160 -14.45 19.15 -5.33
CA ALA A 160 -14.37 18.33 -6.54
C ALA A 160 -13.37 18.95 -7.53
N CYS A 161 -12.39 18.17 -7.99
CA CYS A 161 -11.45 18.56 -9.03
C CYS A 161 -10.89 17.33 -9.77
N ASP A 162 -10.34 17.56 -10.96
CA ASP A 162 -9.74 16.56 -11.83
C ASP A 162 -8.25 16.86 -12.13
N ARG A 163 -7.73 17.96 -11.57
CA ARG A 163 -6.33 18.36 -11.65
C ARG A 163 -5.57 17.80 -10.46
N LEU A 164 -4.26 17.62 -10.65
CA LEU A 164 -3.36 17.02 -9.68
C LEU A 164 -2.27 18.02 -9.28
N GLU A 165 -1.86 17.98 -8.01
CA GLU A 165 -0.75 18.77 -7.48
C GLU A 165 0.28 17.87 -6.78
N HIS A 166 1.52 18.35 -6.72
CA HIS A 166 2.61 17.72 -5.97
C HIS A 166 2.36 17.87 -4.47
N LEU A 167 2.75 16.84 -3.72
CA LEU A 167 2.67 16.89 -2.27
C LEU A 167 3.74 17.83 -1.68
N ARG A 168 3.31 18.64 -0.71
CA ARG A 168 4.17 19.50 0.11
C ARG A 168 4.65 18.79 1.38
N GLU A 169 3.92 17.75 1.79
CA GLU A 169 4.22 16.89 2.93
C GLU A 169 3.86 15.44 2.64
N MET A 170 4.50 14.51 3.35
CA MET A 170 4.36 13.08 3.17
C MET A 170 3.67 12.44 4.37
N THR A 171 2.42 12.00 4.17
CA THR A 171 1.72 11.08 5.08
C THR A 171 2.33 9.68 4.99
N VAL A 172 1.93 8.77 5.89
CA VAL A 172 2.33 7.36 5.80
C VAL A 172 1.89 6.76 4.46
N ASP A 173 0.70 7.06 3.98
CA ASP A 173 0.16 6.61 2.68
C ASP A 173 0.99 7.09 1.49
N ALA A 174 1.45 8.34 1.53
CA ALA A 174 2.38 8.85 0.53
C ALA A 174 3.75 8.16 0.63
N LEU A 175 4.23 7.84 1.84
CA LEU A 175 5.45 7.06 2.04
C LEU A 175 5.29 5.60 1.57
N VAL A 176 4.08 5.02 1.63
CA VAL A 176 3.78 3.70 1.05
C VAL A 176 3.96 3.76 -0.46
N ALA A 177 3.40 4.78 -1.13
CA ALA A 177 3.61 5.01 -2.56
C ALA A 177 5.10 5.14 -2.90
N GLN A 178 5.85 5.92 -2.10
CA GLN A 178 7.29 6.09 -2.27
C GLN A 178 8.06 4.78 -2.12
N THR A 179 7.71 3.96 -1.12
CA THR A 179 8.34 2.65 -0.90
C THR A 179 8.13 1.71 -2.08
N VAL A 180 6.91 1.66 -2.62
CA VAL A 180 6.62 0.86 -3.81
C VAL A 180 7.40 1.36 -5.02
N LEU A 181 7.56 2.68 -5.17
CA LEU A 181 8.38 3.26 -6.24
C LEU A 181 9.87 2.93 -6.08
N ASP A 182 10.40 2.96 -4.86
CA ASP A 182 11.78 2.57 -4.57
C ASP A 182 12.06 1.12 -4.96
N TRP A 183 11.19 0.17 -4.58
CA TRP A 183 11.33 -1.23 -4.98
C TRP A 183 11.27 -1.41 -6.48
N ARG A 184 10.35 -0.69 -7.14
CA ARG A 184 10.22 -0.78 -8.60
C ARG A 184 11.40 -0.13 -9.33
N MET A 185 11.97 0.94 -8.79
CA MET A 185 13.21 1.52 -9.31
C MET A 185 14.37 0.53 -9.18
N ALA A 186 14.54 -0.09 -8.02
CA ALA A 186 15.58 -1.08 -7.77
C ALA A 186 15.45 -2.30 -8.70
N ASP A 187 14.22 -2.75 -8.95
CA ASP A 187 13.91 -3.90 -9.81
C ASP A 187 13.78 -3.55 -11.31
N PHE A 188 14.04 -2.29 -11.70
CA PHE A 188 13.83 -1.79 -13.08
C PHE A 188 12.41 -2.04 -13.62
N ARG A 189 11.40 -1.97 -12.75
CA ARG A 189 9.98 -2.17 -13.07
C ARG A 189 9.29 -0.85 -13.46
N PRO A 190 8.17 -0.91 -14.21
CA PRO A 190 7.43 0.30 -14.60
C PRO A 190 6.92 1.08 -13.38
N LEU A 191 7.23 2.37 -13.26
CA LEU A 191 6.75 3.20 -12.15
C LEU A 191 5.30 3.67 -12.38
N PRO A 192 4.34 3.36 -11.47
CA PRO A 192 2.95 3.82 -11.56
C PRO A 192 2.80 5.29 -11.15
N LEU A 193 1.62 5.86 -11.39
CA LEU A 193 1.20 7.15 -10.82
C LEU A 193 0.29 6.88 -9.63
N PHE A 194 0.65 7.41 -8.47
CA PHE A 194 -0.09 7.32 -7.22
C PHE A 194 -0.81 8.62 -6.90
N PHE A 195 -2.10 8.49 -6.63
CA PHE A 195 -2.94 9.51 -6.02
C PHE A 195 -3.07 9.17 -4.54
N THR A 196 -2.73 10.11 -3.66
CA THR A 196 -2.73 9.89 -2.22
C THR A 196 -3.54 10.95 -1.50
N ARG A 197 -4.38 10.54 -0.56
CA ARG A 197 -5.15 11.44 0.31
C ARG A 197 -5.55 10.73 1.60
N VAL A 198 -5.31 11.36 2.74
CA VAL A 198 -5.81 10.90 4.04
C VAL A 198 -6.84 11.89 4.55
N GLU A 199 -8.05 11.42 4.82
CA GLU A 199 -9.14 12.22 5.37
C GLU A 199 -9.29 11.96 6.86
N THR A 200 -9.49 13.03 7.62
CA THR A 200 -9.64 12.95 9.07
C THR A 200 -10.79 13.81 9.53
N ASP A 201 -11.34 13.51 10.71
CA ASP A 201 -12.29 14.37 11.40
C ASP A 201 -12.17 14.25 12.93
N ALA A 202 -13.06 14.94 13.64
CA ALA A 202 -13.11 14.98 15.10
C ALA A 202 -14.14 14.02 15.69
N SER A 203 -14.41 12.89 15.00
CA SER A 203 -15.27 11.84 15.53
C SER A 203 -14.76 11.35 16.89
N VAL A 204 -15.69 11.05 17.79
CA VAL A 204 -15.37 10.58 19.16
C VAL A 204 -15.36 9.06 19.22
N THR A 205 -16.20 8.42 18.39
CA THR A 205 -16.31 6.96 18.30
C THR A 205 -16.19 6.48 16.85
N ALA A 206 -15.85 5.21 16.65
CA ALA A 206 -15.79 4.60 15.33
C ALA A 206 -17.17 4.61 14.63
N ALA A 207 -18.25 4.57 15.40
CA ALA A 207 -19.61 4.73 14.87
C ALA A 207 -19.86 6.15 14.34
N ASP A 208 -19.35 7.18 15.04
CA ASP A 208 -19.41 8.56 14.54
C ASP A 208 -18.55 8.73 13.27
N LEU A 209 -17.36 8.11 13.24
CA LEU A 209 -16.46 8.14 12.08
C LEU A 209 -17.13 7.56 10.83
N ALA A 210 -17.90 6.47 10.97
CA ALA A 210 -18.61 5.84 9.86
C ALA A 210 -19.59 6.79 9.14
N CYS A 211 -20.19 7.72 9.87
CA CYS A 211 -21.10 8.75 9.37
C CYS A 211 -20.42 10.14 9.29
N GLY A 212 -19.12 10.19 9.52
CA GLY A 212 -18.35 11.40 9.71
C GLY A 212 -17.92 12.03 8.39
N LYS A 213 -17.46 13.28 8.48
CA LYS A 213 -17.01 14.04 7.31
C LYS A 213 -15.73 13.47 6.71
N ALA A 214 -14.94 12.72 7.49
CA ALA A 214 -13.78 12.03 6.94
C ALA A 214 -14.18 11.01 5.87
N VAL A 215 -15.25 10.23 6.09
CA VAL A 215 -15.78 9.29 5.09
C VAL A 215 -16.37 10.03 3.90
N GLU A 216 -17.13 11.11 4.13
CA GLU A 216 -17.68 11.93 3.04
C GLU A 216 -16.58 12.48 2.12
N ASN A 217 -15.53 13.06 2.71
CA ASN A 217 -14.40 13.61 1.96
C ASN A 217 -13.59 12.52 1.28
N LEU A 218 -13.47 11.32 1.87
CA LEU A 218 -12.77 10.20 1.23
C LEU A 218 -13.47 9.82 -0.09
N LEU A 219 -14.80 9.86 -0.12
CA LEU A 219 -15.58 9.61 -1.33
C LEU A 219 -15.49 10.76 -2.35
N VAL A 220 -15.24 12.00 -1.90
CA VAL A 220 -14.87 13.11 -2.81
C VAL A 220 -13.49 12.85 -3.40
N ALA A 221 -12.50 12.47 -2.59
CA ALA A 221 -11.16 12.15 -3.05
C ALA A 221 -11.16 10.98 -4.06
N ALA A 222 -11.96 9.95 -3.82
CA ALA A 222 -12.16 8.85 -4.76
C ALA A 222 -12.79 9.31 -6.10
N ARG A 223 -13.73 10.27 -6.06
CA ARG A 223 -14.25 10.92 -7.28
C ARG A 223 -13.16 11.70 -8.00
N ASN A 224 -12.35 12.47 -7.28
CA ASN A 224 -11.26 13.25 -7.86
C ASN A 224 -10.21 12.34 -8.51
N LEU A 225 -9.88 11.21 -7.88
CA LEU A 225 -9.05 10.15 -8.47
C LEU A 225 -9.63 9.66 -9.80
N ARG A 226 -10.92 9.32 -9.83
CA ARG A 226 -11.59 8.86 -11.05
C ARG A 226 -11.58 9.94 -12.14
N ALA A 227 -11.95 11.17 -11.81
CA ALA A 227 -11.99 12.28 -12.75
C ALA A 227 -10.61 12.59 -13.33
N SER A 228 -9.57 12.59 -12.49
CA SER A 228 -8.18 12.78 -12.92
C SER A 228 -7.72 11.67 -13.86
N ALA A 229 -8.07 10.41 -13.56
CA ALA A 229 -7.77 9.28 -14.43
C ALA A 229 -8.50 9.37 -15.78
N GLU A 230 -9.78 9.70 -15.78
CA GLU A 230 -10.60 9.90 -16.99
C GLU A 230 -10.05 11.01 -17.88
N LEU A 231 -9.67 12.15 -17.29
CA LEU A 231 -9.01 13.27 -17.98
C LEU A 231 -7.70 12.85 -18.65
N MET A 232 -6.95 11.93 -18.03
CA MET A 232 -5.73 11.38 -18.60
C MET A 232 -5.97 10.27 -19.64
N GLY A 233 -7.20 9.83 -19.86
CA GLY A 233 -7.52 8.65 -20.67
C GLY A 233 -7.11 7.33 -20.02
N LYS A 234 -6.99 7.29 -18.69
CA LYS A 234 -6.55 6.14 -17.89
C LYS A 234 -7.69 5.56 -17.05
N LYS A 235 -7.53 4.32 -16.62
CA LYS A 235 -8.37 3.72 -15.57
C LYS A 235 -7.94 4.26 -14.20
N SER A 236 -8.87 4.36 -13.26
CA SER A 236 -8.57 4.55 -11.84
C SER A 236 -8.68 3.21 -11.10
N LYS A 237 -7.89 3.04 -10.03
CA LYS A 237 -8.01 1.90 -9.12
C LYS A 237 -7.65 2.32 -7.71
N VAL A 238 -8.49 2.01 -6.73
CA VAL A 238 -8.11 2.11 -5.31
C VAL A 238 -7.28 0.87 -4.96
N LEU A 239 -6.01 1.09 -4.59
CA LEU A 239 -5.09 0.03 -4.20
C LEU A 239 -5.37 -0.43 -2.76
N ALA A 240 -5.52 0.52 -1.84
CA ALA A 240 -5.88 0.27 -0.46
C ALA A 240 -6.56 1.51 0.15
N VAL A 241 -7.29 1.27 1.24
CA VAL A 241 -7.78 2.29 2.17
C VAL A 241 -7.16 2.04 3.54
N THR A 242 -6.36 2.96 4.05
CA THR A 242 -5.79 2.85 5.39
C THR A 242 -6.78 3.29 6.47
N LEU A 243 -6.76 2.60 7.62
CA LEU A 243 -7.60 2.88 8.78
C LEU A 243 -6.73 3.19 9.99
N ASP A 244 -6.88 4.37 10.60
CA ASP A 244 -6.12 4.77 11.78
C ASP A 244 -6.97 5.63 12.74
N PHE A 245 -7.70 4.96 13.62
CA PHE A 245 -8.63 5.60 14.57
C PHE A 245 -8.64 4.95 15.97
N ALA A 246 -7.88 3.86 16.17
CA ALA A 246 -7.96 3.08 17.41
C ALA A 246 -7.54 3.84 18.67
N LEU A 247 -6.62 4.81 18.56
CA LEU A 247 -6.13 5.58 19.70
C LEU A 247 -7.09 6.74 20.07
N GLU A 248 -7.79 7.29 19.08
CA GLU A 248 -8.75 8.39 19.22
C GLU A 248 -10.16 7.92 19.59
N ASP A 249 -10.45 6.63 19.45
CA ASP A 249 -11.76 6.09 19.78
C ASP A 249 -12.03 6.08 21.29
N HIS A 250 -13.21 6.57 21.66
CA HIS A 250 -13.72 6.59 23.04
C HIS A 250 -14.98 5.71 23.19
N SER A 251 -15.13 4.68 22.36
CA SER A 251 -16.25 3.75 22.49
C SER A 251 -16.24 3.06 23.85
N GLU A 252 -17.42 2.86 24.43
CA GLU A 252 -17.56 2.31 25.80
C GLU A 252 -17.21 0.81 25.91
N SER A 253 -17.13 0.09 24.78
CA SER A 253 -16.90 -1.36 24.74
C SER A 253 -16.18 -1.82 23.48
N ALA A 254 -15.56 -3.01 23.55
CA ALA A 254 -14.85 -3.63 22.43
C ALA A 254 -15.78 -3.88 21.24
N SER A 255 -17.00 -4.35 21.51
CA SER A 255 -18.03 -4.53 20.50
C SER A 255 -18.47 -3.22 19.85
N ALA A 256 -18.58 -2.13 20.62
CA ALA A 256 -18.95 -0.83 20.07
C ALA A 256 -17.88 -0.31 19.09
N TYR A 257 -16.59 -0.44 19.45
CA TYR A 257 -15.50 -0.12 18.53
C TYR A 257 -15.53 -1.01 17.28
N ARG A 258 -15.61 -2.33 17.44
CA ARG A 258 -15.64 -3.31 16.34
C ARG A 258 -16.78 -3.00 15.37
N ASP A 259 -18.00 -2.85 15.89
CA ASP A 259 -19.19 -2.62 15.07
C ASP A 259 -19.14 -1.25 14.39
N GLY A 260 -18.58 -0.23 15.05
CA GLY A 260 -18.30 1.07 14.45
C GLY A 260 -17.33 0.98 13.27
N MET A 261 -16.21 0.28 13.44
CA MET A 261 -15.24 0.08 12.35
C MET A 261 -15.79 -0.77 11.19
N LEU A 262 -16.63 -1.77 11.48
CA LEU A 262 -17.38 -2.49 10.45
C LEU A 262 -18.29 -1.54 9.67
N ALA A 263 -19.03 -0.67 10.36
CA ALA A 263 -19.87 0.34 9.72
C ALA A 263 -19.04 1.33 8.87
N THR A 264 -17.86 1.74 9.33
CA THR A 264 -16.94 2.59 8.54
C THR A 264 -16.50 1.88 7.26
N MET A 265 -16.07 0.61 7.36
CA MET A 265 -15.66 -0.17 6.19
C MET A 265 -16.81 -0.42 5.22
N GLU A 266 -18.03 -0.63 5.71
CA GLU A 266 -19.22 -0.78 4.87
C GLU A 266 -19.55 0.51 4.14
N ALA A 267 -19.62 1.65 4.84
CA ALA A 267 -19.90 2.95 4.24
C ALA A 267 -18.90 3.32 3.12
N ILE A 268 -17.61 3.06 3.35
CA ILE A 268 -16.56 3.27 2.34
C ILE A 268 -16.73 2.28 1.18
N SER A 269 -16.99 1.01 1.46
CA SER A 269 -17.16 -0.02 0.41
C SER A 269 -18.34 0.28 -0.49
N GLU A 270 -19.50 0.63 0.07
CA GLU A 270 -20.70 1.02 -0.67
C GLU A 270 -20.47 2.30 -1.49
N GLY A 271 -19.85 3.31 -0.87
CA GLY A 271 -19.53 4.57 -1.55
C GLY A 271 -18.56 4.39 -2.71
N LEU A 272 -17.49 3.62 -2.53
CA LEU A 272 -16.54 3.30 -3.60
C LEU A 272 -17.19 2.48 -4.71
N TRP A 273 -18.05 1.51 -4.37
CA TRP A 273 -18.81 0.73 -5.34
C TRP A 273 -19.73 1.61 -6.20
N ALA A 274 -20.44 2.56 -5.58
CA ALA A 274 -21.29 3.51 -6.30
C ALA A 274 -20.50 4.39 -7.29
N LEU A 275 -19.21 4.60 -7.05
CA LEU A 275 -18.30 5.31 -7.96
C LEU A 275 -17.67 4.41 -9.04
N GLY A 276 -17.92 3.10 -9.01
CA GLY A 276 -17.43 2.12 -9.97
C GLY A 276 -16.09 1.47 -9.60
N PHE A 277 -15.66 1.56 -8.35
CA PHE A 277 -14.46 0.87 -7.86
C PHE A 277 -14.79 -0.54 -7.34
N ASP A 278 -13.79 -1.43 -7.38
CA ASP A 278 -13.85 -2.72 -6.69
C ASP A 278 -13.88 -2.55 -5.17
N ARG A 279 -14.30 -3.61 -4.45
CA ARG A 279 -14.20 -3.65 -2.99
C ARG A 279 -12.74 -3.38 -2.55
N PRO A 280 -12.51 -2.38 -1.68
CA PRO A 280 -11.16 -1.98 -1.30
C PRO A 280 -10.48 -3.05 -0.45
N LEU A 281 -9.14 -3.01 -0.44
CA LEU A 281 -8.34 -3.62 0.62
C LEU A 281 -8.21 -2.61 1.75
N PHE A 282 -8.72 -2.93 2.94
CA PHE A 282 -8.50 -2.16 4.14
C PHE A 282 -7.21 -2.58 4.83
N VAL A 283 -6.40 -1.60 5.23
CA VAL A 283 -5.14 -1.84 5.92
C VAL A 283 -5.11 -1.02 7.20
N ALA A 284 -4.99 -1.68 8.33
CA ALA A 284 -4.88 -1.03 9.63
C ALA A 284 -3.53 -1.32 10.28
N ARG A 285 -3.04 -0.41 11.11
CA ARG A 285 -2.03 -0.76 12.13
C ARG A 285 -2.77 -1.22 13.38
N PHE A 286 -2.20 -2.19 14.08
CA PHE A 286 -2.82 -2.72 15.29
C PHE A 286 -2.25 -1.99 16.51
N GLU A 287 -3.09 -1.26 17.24
CA GLU A 287 -2.63 -0.52 18.40
C GLU A 287 -2.30 -1.39 19.60
N SER A 288 -1.28 -0.98 20.35
CA SER A 288 -0.81 -1.66 21.56
C SER A 288 -1.12 -0.92 22.85
N ALA A 289 -1.84 0.21 22.74
CA ALA A 289 -1.99 1.24 23.77
C ALA A 289 -0.63 1.84 24.22
N LEU A 290 -0.69 2.95 24.97
CA LEU A 290 0.50 3.68 25.42
C LEU A 290 0.95 3.19 26.81
N PRO A 291 2.25 3.28 27.15
CA PRO A 291 2.80 2.75 28.41
C PRO A 291 2.11 3.19 29.72
N ASP A 292 1.35 4.29 29.71
CA ASP A 292 0.60 4.79 30.88
C ASP A 292 -0.91 5.01 30.62
N VAL A 293 -1.41 4.56 29.47
CA VAL A 293 -2.83 4.61 29.13
C VAL A 293 -3.40 3.22 29.31
N ALA A 294 -4.44 3.08 30.14
CA ALA A 294 -5.12 1.79 30.29
C ALA A 294 -5.54 1.28 28.90
N PRO A 295 -5.35 -0.01 28.60
CA PRO A 295 -5.74 -0.54 27.30
C PRO A 295 -7.26 -0.34 27.16
N GLY A 296 -7.62 0.53 26.23
CA GLY A 296 -9.02 0.89 26.00
C GLY A 296 -9.79 -0.22 25.31
N PRO A 297 -11.12 -0.11 25.24
CA PRO A 297 -11.97 -1.10 24.57
C PRO A 297 -11.58 -1.33 23.10
N ALA A 298 -10.98 -0.34 22.43
CA ALA A 298 -10.46 -0.45 21.07
C ALA A 298 -9.37 -1.53 20.90
N LEU A 299 -8.59 -1.86 21.94
CA LEU A 299 -7.58 -2.92 21.85
C LEU A 299 -8.24 -4.29 21.64
N GLU A 300 -9.23 -4.61 22.48
CA GLU A 300 -9.99 -5.86 22.37
C GLU A 300 -10.86 -5.86 21.11
N GLY A 301 -11.43 -4.72 20.73
CA GLY A 301 -12.20 -4.59 19.49
C GLY A 301 -11.35 -4.80 18.22
N GLN A 302 -10.12 -4.30 18.17
CA GLN A 302 -9.17 -4.61 17.08
C GLN A 302 -8.82 -6.09 17.05
N TRP A 303 -8.63 -6.72 18.21
CA TRP A 303 -8.36 -8.15 18.28
C TRP A 303 -9.55 -8.94 17.71
N GLU A 304 -10.79 -8.60 18.05
CA GLU A 304 -11.97 -9.22 17.45
C GLU A 304 -12.03 -8.98 15.94
N LEU A 305 -11.76 -7.76 15.47
CA LEU A 305 -11.70 -7.45 14.02
C LEU A 305 -10.66 -8.30 13.29
N SER A 306 -9.53 -8.63 13.91
CA SER A 306 -8.46 -9.40 13.25
C SER A 306 -8.87 -10.81 12.79
N TRP A 307 -9.99 -11.33 13.30
CA TRP A 307 -10.54 -12.63 12.89
C TRP A 307 -12.07 -12.61 12.62
N SER A 308 -12.75 -11.51 12.92
CA SER A 308 -14.20 -11.33 12.74
C SER A 308 -14.54 -9.98 12.08
N HIS A 309 -14.03 -9.75 10.87
CA HIS A 309 -14.26 -8.54 10.08
C HIS A 309 -15.31 -8.73 8.95
N GLY A 310 -16.19 -9.73 9.07
CA GLY A 310 -17.19 -10.04 8.05
C GLY A 310 -16.57 -10.34 6.68
N ASP A 311 -17.24 -9.88 5.61
CA ASP A 311 -16.78 -10.04 4.22
C ASP A 311 -15.77 -8.97 3.77
N HIS A 312 -15.36 -8.06 4.67
CA HIS A 312 -14.38 -7.04 4.34
C HIS A 312 -12.99 -7.65 4.15
N ARG A 313 -12.24 -7.11 3.19
CA ARG A 313 -10.83 -7.43 2.99
C ARG A 313 -10.00 -6.57 3.93
N LEU A 314 -9.91 -6.95 5.19
CA LEU A 314 -9.10 -6.26 6.20
C LEU A 314 -7.81 -7.04 6.47
N LEU A 315 -6.69 -6.33 6.56
CA LEU A 315 -5.45 -6.87 7.13
C LEU A 315 -4.82 -5.87 8.10
N HIS A 316 -4.01 -6.39 9.02
CA HIS A 316 -3.16 -5.57 9.88
C HIS A 316 -1.72 -5.59 9.34
N SER A 317 -1.16 -4.43 9.00
CA SER A 317 0.19 -4.35 8.43
C SER A 317 1.27 -4.63 9.47
N ALA A 318 1.10 -4.13 10.69
CA ALA A 318 2.03 -4.33 11.80
C ALA A 318 1.37 -3.91 13.14
N PRO A 319 1.87 -4.41 14.29
CA PRO A 319 1.53 -3.85 15.58
C PRO A 319 2.26 -2.52 15.85
N ALA A 320 1.65 -1.61 16.60
CA ALA A 320 2.19 -0.27 16.82
C ALA A 320 3.43 -0.24 17.73
N TYR A 321 3.53 -1.17 18.69
CA TYR A 321 4.63 -1.21 19.66
C TYR A 321 6.03 -1.37 19.05
N MET A 322 6.14 -1.81 17.79
CA MET A 322 7.44 -1.98 17.13
C MET A 322 8.02 -0.66 16.60
N PHE A 323 7.24 0.42 16.63
CA PHE A 323 7.61 1.70 16.04
C PHE A 323 7.97 2.73 17.11
N ALA A 324 9.15 3.35 16.98
CA ALA A 324 9.60 4.36 17.91
C ALA A 324 8.70 5.61 17.90
N LEU A 325 8.29 6.04 19.09
CA LEU A 325 7.54 7.27 19.32
C LEU A 325 8.48 8.40 19.78
N ASP A 326 8.09 9.64 19.49
CA ASP A 326 8.72 10.85 20.03
C ASP A 326 8.14 11.22 21.41
N ALA A 327 8.57 12.36 21.96
CA ALA A 327 8.13 12.83 23.28
C ALA A 327 6.63 13.24 23.34
N TYR A 328 5.92 13.20 22.22
CA TYR A 328 4.49 13.51 22.10
C TYR A 328 3.67 12.29 21.69
N ASP A 329 4.22 11.08 21.88
CA ASP A 329 3.61 9.80 21.52
C ASP A 329 3.28 9.67 20.01
N ARG A 330 4.03 10.38 19.17
CA ARG A 330 3.88 10.32 17.71
C ARG A 330 4.99 9.48 17.11
N PRO A 331 4.72 8.68 16.07
CA PRO A 331 5.78 7.98 15.36
C PRO A 331 6.85 8.96 14.85
N THR A 332 8.11 8.68 15.15
CA THR A 332 9.25 9.43 14.58
C THR A 332 9.28 9.36 13.05
N ASP A 333 10.05 10.22 12.40
CA ASP A 333 10.19 10.21 10.94
C ASP A 333 10.67 8.84 10.41
N ALA A 334 11.65 8.23 11.09
CA ALA A 334 12.13 6.89 10.77
C ALA A 334 11.03 5.83 10.98
N ALA A 335 10.29 5.92 12.08
CA ALA A 335 9.16 5.02 12.35
C ALA A 335 8.05 5.14 11.30
N ARG A 336 7.75 6.34 10.78
CA ARG A 336 6.76 6.51 9.69
C ARG A 336 7.23 5.88 8.38
N GLN A 337 8.53 5.95 8.08
CA GLN A 337 9.10 5.22 6.94
C GLN A 337 8.98 3.70 7.12
N GLN A 338 9.29 3.18 8.32
CA GLN A 338 9.15 1.75 8.64
C GLN A 338 7.68 1.29 8.59
N GLN A 339 6.75 2.12 9.06
CA GLN A 339 5.30 1.86 8.96
C GLN A 339 4.85 1.77 7.50
N ALA A 340 5.37 2.65 6.65
CA ALA A 340 5.10 2.62 5.22
C ALA A 340 5.67 1.37 4.55
N GLU A 341 6.86 0.91 4.96
CA GLU A 341 7.48 -0.33 4.44
C GLU A 341 6.69 -1.58 4.84
N MET A 342 6.24 -1.68 6.10
CA MET A 342 5.36 -2.76 6.55
C MET A 342 4.02 -2.73 5.81
N THR A 343 3.44 -1.56 5.62
CA THR A 343 2.16 -1.39 4.93
C THR A 343 2.27 -1.70 3.43
N ALA A 344 3.34 -1.25 2.77
CA ALA A 344 3.62 -1.57 1.37
C ALA A 344 3.79 -3.09 1.17
N SER A 345 4.49 -3.75 2.10
CA SER A 345 4.68 -5.21 2.08
C SER A 345 3.36 -5.95 2.23
N ALA A 346 2.54 -5.50 3.19
CA ALA A 346 1.21 -6.06 3.42
C ALA A 346 0.27 -5.91 2.22
N ILE A 347 0.32 -4.76 1.52
CA ILE A 347 -0.45 -4.54 0.29
C ILE A 347 0.07 -5.43 -0.85
N ALA A 348 1.39 -5.55 -1.01
CA ALA A 348 2.00 -6.37 -2.05
C ALA A 348 1.70 -7.88 -1.87
N GLU A 349 1.62 -8.34 -0.63
CA GLU A 349 1.35 -9.73 -0.24
C GLU A 349 -0.07 -9.93 0.31
N ALA A 350 -1.03 -9.07 -0.03
CA ALA A 350 -2.34 -9.00 0.62
C ALA A 350 -3.15 -10.32 0.66
N ALA A 351 -2.84 -11.28 -0.21
CA ALA A 351 -3.48 -12.59 -0.21
C ALA A 351 -3.00 -13.52 0.92
N THR A 352 -1.77 -13.32 1.40
CA THR A 352 -1.08 -14.20 2.36
C THR A 352 -0.59 -13.44 3.59
N TRP A 353 -0.56 -12.11 3.56
CA TRP A 353 -0.07 -11.30 4.66
C TRP A 353 -0.87 -11.55 5.94
N LYS A 354 -0.16 -12.01 6.98
CA LYS A 354 -0.75 -12.22 8.29
C LYS A 354 0.28 -12.06 9.39
N CYS A 355 0.10 -11.01 10.21
CA CYS A 355 0.83 -10.91 11.47
C CYS A 355 0.42 -12.07 12.40
N PRO A 356 1.36 -12.69 13.14
CA PRO A 356 1.00 -13.71 14.11
C PRO A 356 -0.09 -13.21 15.06
N THR A 357 -1.16 -13.98 15.23
CA THR A 357 -2.32 -13.58 16.03
C THR A 357 -2.61 -14.65 17.06
N LEU A 358 -2.66 -14.29 18.34
CA LEU A 358 -2.99 -15.21 19.43
C LEU A 358 -4.52 -15.38 19.50
N HIS A 359 -5.00 -16.63 19.58
CA HIS A 359 -6.44 -16.92 19.51
C HIS A 359 -7.00 -17.57 20.78
N LEU A 360 -6.20 -18.38 21.48
CA LEU A 360 -6.69 -19.17 22.61
C LEU A 360 -5.59 -19.34 23.66
N ALA A 361 -5.96 -19.25 24.94
CA ALA A 361 -5.09 -19.53 26.07
C ALA A 361 -5.78 -20.54 27.01
N GLU A 362 -5.28 -21.77 27.04
CA GLU A 362 -5.81 -22.86 27.86
C GLU A 362 -4.83 -23.21 28.98
N VAL A 363 -5.32 -23.30 30.23
CA VAL A 363 -4.51 -23.70 31.37
C VAL A 363 -4.65 -25.18 31.68
N GLU A 364 -3.51 -25.86 31.88
CA GLU A 364 -3.42 -27.22 32.39
C GLU A 364 -2.39 -27.25 33.53
N GLY A 365 -2.86 -27.32 34.78
CA GLY A 365 -2.00 -27.25 35.95
C GLY A 365 -1.23 -25.93 36.02
N THR A 366 0.09 -25.98 35.83
CA THR A 366 0.99 -24.83 35.86
C THR A 366 1.47 -24.39 34.48
N THR A 367 0.85 -24.86 33.40
CA THR A 367 1.24 -24.50 32.03
C THR A 367 0.05 -23.91 31.30
N LEU A 368 0.25 -22.76 30.65
CA LEU A 368 -0.67 -22.20 29.67
C LEU A 368 -0.23 -22.61 28.28
N ARG A 369 -1.15 -23.19 27.51
CA ARG A 369 -0.98 -23.45 26.08
C ARG A 369 -1.68 -22.36 25.29
N VAL A 370 -0.91 -21.63 24.48
CA VAL A 370 -1.38 -20.47 23.73
C VAL A 370 -1.30 -20.78 22.24
N ALA A 371 -2.46 -20.93 21.60
CA ALA A 371 -2.53 -21.19 20.17
C ALA A 371 -2.51 -19.86 19.41
N ALA A 372 -1.58 -19.74 18.46
CA ALA A 372 -1.50 -18.63 17.53
C ALA A 372 -1.82 -19.09 16.11
N ARG A 373 -2.01 -18.12 15.22
CA ARG A 373 -2.06 -18.34 13.78
C ARG A 373 -1.14 -17.34 13.10
N ALA A 374 -0.19 -17.86 12.35
CA ALA A 374 0.78 -17.07 11.56
C ALA A 374 0.90 -17.68 10.16
N ASP A 375 1.66 -17.02 9.29
CA ASP A 375 2.01 -17.56 7.97
C ASP A 375 3.01 -18.73 8.08
N GLY A 376 3.91 -18.67 9.07
CA GLY A 376 4.96 -19.66 9.30
C GLY A 376 5.12 -20.07 10.77
N ALA A 377 6.25 -20.69 11.10
CA ALA A 377 6.62 -21.00 12.48
C ALA A 377 6.82 -19.71 13.29
N LEU A 378 6.44 -19.74 14.55
CA LEU A 378 6.70 -18.65 15.48
C LEU A 378 8.19 -18.58 15.83
N VAL A 379 8.63 -17.40 16.22
CA VAL A 379 9.95 -17.12 16.78
C VAL A 379 9.76 -16.24 18.01
N LEU A 380 10.31 -16.69 19.14
CA LEU A 380 10.55 -15.85 20.31
C LEU A 380 11.94 -15.24 20.12
N ASP A 381 12.02 -13.92 19.98
CA ASP A 381 13.26 -13.24 19.67
C ASP A 381 14.11 -13.01 20.92
N GLU A 382 15.15 -13.83 21.11
CA GLU A 382 16.08 -13.74 22.24
C GLU A 382 16.96 -12.48 22.22
N ALA A 383 17.11 -11.83 21.06
CA ALA A 383 17.84 -10.57 20.99
C ALA A 383 17.03 -9.40 21.61
N ASP A 384 15.73 -9.61 21.81
CA ASP A 384 14.77 -8.65 22.36
C ASP A 384 14.97 -7.21 21.83
N PRO A 385 14.92 -7.02 20.50
CA PRO A 385 15.24 -5.72 19.90
C PRO A 385 14.28 -4.60 20.31
N LEU A 386 13.10 -4.96 20.86
CA LEU A 386 12.06 -4.03 21.28
C LEU A 386 12.00 -3.83 22.80
N GLY A 387 12.76 -4.60 23.59
CA GLY A 387 12.76 -4.47 25.06
C GLY A 387 11.50 -5.01 25.73
N ALA A 388 10.97 -6.14 25.27
CA ALA A 388 9.82 -6.84 25.83
C ALA A 388 10.12 -7.48 27.22
N GLY A 389 11.40 -7.64 27.58
CA GLY A 389 11.85 -8.13 28.88
C GLY A 389 11.61 -9.62 29.13
N ASP A 390 11.81 -10.06 30.37
CA ASP A 390 11.78 -11.49 30.76
C ASP A 390 10.44 -12.19 30.48
N GLY A 391 9.35 -11.42 30.42
CA GLY A 391 8.03 -11.92 30.05
C GLY A 391 7.80 -12.03 28.54
N ALA A 392 8.76 -11.65 27.69
CA ALA A 392 8.61 -11.59 26.23
C ALA A 392 7.35 -10.83 25.76
N GLY A 393 6.87 -9.86 26.57
CA GLY A 393 5.63 -9.11 26.37
C GLY A 393 4.36 -9.77 26.92
N PHE A 394 4.45 -10.94 27.56
CA PHE A 394 3.32 -11.61 28.21
C PHE A 394 3.15 -11.19 29.68
N ALA A 395 1.89 -11.03 30.10
CA ALA A 395 1.51 -10.76 31.49
C ALA A 395 0.18 -11.42 31.85
N LEU A 396 -0.02 -11.71 33.15
CA LEU A 396 -1.31 -12.14 33.68
C LEU A 396 -2.09 -10.94 34.22
N ALA A 397 -3.28 -10.71 33.69
CA ALA A 397 -4.22 -9.71 34.22
C ALA A 397 -5.35 -10.40 35.00
N GLY A 398 -5.80 -9.78 36.09
CA GLY A 398 -6.86 -10.34 36.94
C GLY A 398 -6.46 -11.57 37.76
N CYS A 399 -5.15 -11.86 37.90
CA CYS A 399 -4.64 -12.94 38.74
C CYS A 399 -4.58 -12.50 40.22
N GLU A 400 -5.30 -13.22 41.09
CA GLU A 400 -5.49 -12.86 42.51
C GLU A 400 -4.59 -13.69 43.45
N ASN A 401 -4.15 -14.87 43.02
CA ASN A 401 -3.34 -15.78 43.86
C ASN A 401 -1.81 -15.61 43.70
N GLY A 402 -1.37 -14.58 42.95
CA GLY A 402 0.05 -14.27 42.73
C GLY A 402 0.79 -15.33 41.91
N SER A 403 0.16 -15.92 40.90
CA SER A 403 0.86 -16.72 39.89
C SER A 403 1.79 -15.82 39.05
N GLU A 404 2.95 -16.34 38.68
CA GLU A 404 3.99 -15.61 37.95
C GLU A 404 4.43 -16.44 36.73
N ILE A 405 4.72 -15.76 35.61
CA ILE A 405 5.34 -16.38 34.44
C ILE A 405 6.81 -16.71 34.76
N LYS A 406 7.22 -17.94 34.50
CA LYS A 406 8.57 -18.47 34.77
C LYS A 406 9.36 -18.83 33.51
N GLY A 407 8.67 -19.10 32.42
CA GLY A 407 9.30 -19.45 31.16
C GLY A 407 8.30 -19.44 30.02
N ILE A 408 8.81 -19.17 28.82
CA ILE A 408 8.01 -19.11 27.60
C ILE A 408 8.81 -19.82 26.53
N ARG A 409 8.15 -20.70 25.78
CA ARG A 409 8.78 -21.48 24.72
C ARG A 409 7.76 -21.87 23.65
N ILE A 410 8.24 -22.10 22.44
CA ILE A 410 7.43 -22.68 21.37
C ILE A 410 7.22 -24.17 21.67
N ALA A 411 6.03 -24.69 21.40
CA ALA A 411 5.70 -26.08 21.62
C ALA A 411 6.43 -26.98 20.60
N GLY A 412 7.03 -28.07 21.06
CA GLY A 412 7.76 -28.98 20.16
C GLY A 412 6.84 -29.79 19.23
N ASP A 413 5.56 -29.90 19.56
CA ASP A 413 4.54 -30.61 18.81
C ASP A 413 3.76 -29.72 17.83
N ASP A 414 3.84 -28.39 17.98
CA ASP A 414 3.17 -27.42 17.12
C ASP A 414 3.95 -26.09 17.07
N PRO A 415 4.56 -25.73 15.92
CA PRO A 415 5.37 -24.52 15.78
C PRO A 415 4.56 -23.21 15.84
N GLN A 416 3.22 -23.27 15.87
CA GLN A 416 2.35 -22.11 16.06
C GLN A 416 1.71 -22.04 17.46
N THR A 417 2.17 -22.88 18.38
CA THR A 417 1.72 -22.85 19.77
C THR A 417 2.86 -22.45 20.71
N LEU A 418 2.54 -21.63 21.71
CA LEU A 418 3.43 -21.35 22.85
C LEU A 418 3.01 -22.14 24.08
N LEU A 419 3.99 -22.43 24.92
CA LEU A 419 3.82 -22.95 26.25
C LEU A 419 4.44 -21.97 27.23
N ILE A 420 3.60 -21.45 28.14
CA ILE A 420 3.99 -20.50 29.18
C ILE A 420 3.92 -21.24 30.51
N ASP A 421 5.08 -21.40 31.15
CA ASP A 421 5.23 -22.08 32.43
C ASP A 421 5.00 -21.07 33.57
N LEU A 422 4.13 -21.43 34.51
CA LEU A 422 3.69 -20.60 35.63
C LEU A 422 4.19 -21.14 36.96
N SER A 423 4.34 -20.26 37.96
CA SER A 423 4.75 -20.66 39.32
C SER A 423 3.70 -21.52 40.04
N LYS A 424 2.42 -21.35 39.69
CA LYS A 424 1.25 -22.09 40.19
C LYS A 424 0.07 -21.88 39.24
N ALA A 425 -0.97 -22.69 39.34
CA ALA A 425 -2.21 -22.47 38.60
C ALA A 425 -2.75 -21.05 38.91
N PRO A 426 -3.02 -20.20 37.92
CA PRO A 426 -3.52 -18.86 38.13
C PRO A 426 -5.01 -18.89 38.49
N GLU A 427 -5.41 -18.04 39.43
CA GLU A 427 -6.81 -17.93 39.89
C GLU A 427 -7.24 -16.45 39.88
N GLY A 428 -8.51 -16.19 39.55
CA GLY A 428 -9.10 -14.86 39.62
C GLY A 428 -10.38 -14.73 38.77
N THR A 429 -11.17 -13.71 39.06
CA THR A 429 -12.53 -13.57 38.50
C THR A 429 -12.55 -13.11 37.02
N ASN A 430 -11.53 -12.36 36.61
CA ASN A 430 -11.36 -11.85 35.24
C ASN A 430 -9.96 -12.20 34.72
N LEU A 431 -9.58 -13.47 34.84
CA LEU A 431 -8.24 -13.92 34.54
C LEU A 431 -7.97 -13.89 33.02
N ARG A 432 -6.95 -13.14 32.60
CA ARG A 432 -6.55 -12.99 31.20
C ARG A 432 -5.04 -13.13 31.01
N LEU A 433 -4.66 -13.63 29.84
CA LEU A 433 -3.30 -13.56 29.32
C LEU A 433 -3.21 -12.36 28.38
N CYS A 434 -2.41 -11.38 28.75
CA CYS A 434 -2.11 -10.23 27.92
C CYS A 434 -0.79 -10.46 27.18
N TYR A 435 -0.73 -10.06 25.90
CA TYR A 435 0.48 -10.00 25.10
C TYR A 435 0.61 -8.61 24.48
N ALA A 436 1.76 -7.97 24.66
CA ALA A 436 2.12 -6.67 24.10
C ALA A 436 1.04 -5.59 24.29
N THR A 437 0.39 -5.61 25.45
CA THR A 437 -0.57 -4.60 25.89
C THR A 437 0.17 -3.62 26.80
N ASN A 438 0.28 -2.35 26.40
CA ASN A 438 1.08 -1.31 27.08
C ASN A 438 2.58 -1.63 27.19
N SER A 439 3.05 -2.62 26.43
CA SER A 439 4.43 -3.06 26.42
C SER A 439 4.77 -3.62 25.04
N PRO A 440 6.05 -3.59 24.63
CA PRO A 440 6.50 -4.31 23.45
C PRO A 440 6.40 -5.82 23.63
N GLY A 441 6.30 -6.55 22.51
CA GLY A 441 6.34 -8.01 22.49
C GLY A 441 7.55 -8.56 21.74
N ALA A 442 7.93 -9.79 22.06
CA ALA A 442 9.07 -10.48 21.43
C ALA A 442 8.66 -11.68 20.54
N LEU A 443 7.37 -11.84 20.25
CA LEU A 443 6.87 -12.90 19.37
C LEU A 443 6.72 -12.39 17.93
N ARG A 444 7.30 -13.10 16.97
CA ARG A 444 7.19 -12.83 15.53
C ARG A 444 7.17 -14.12 14.72
N ASP A 445 7.16 -14.00 13.40
CA ASP A 445 7.50 -15.11 12.51
C ASP A 445 8.85 -14.87 11.80
N ALA A 446 9.08 -15.61 10.72
CA ALA A 446 10.32 -15.57 9.94
C ALA A 446 10.36 -14.48 8.85
N TRP A 447 9.27 -13.75 8.61
CA TRP A 447 9.27 -12.68 7.61
C TRP A 447 10.18 -11.54 8.07
N GLN A 448 10.96 -11.00 7.12
CA GLN A 448 11.84 -9.88 7.37
C GLN A 448 12.05 -9.01 6.13
N LEU A 449 12.36 -7.74 6.35
CA LEU A 449 12.70 -6.77 5.31
C LEU A 449 13.79 -5.82 5.82
N ASP A 450 14.81 -5.56 5.01
CA ASP A 450 15.80 -4.52 5.33
C ASP A 450 15.21 -3.13 5.03
N SER A 451 15.00 -2.35 6.08
CA SER A 451 14.43 -1.00 5.98
C SER A 451 15.42 -0.02 5.37
N ALA A 452 14.92 0.98 4.65
CA ALA A 452 15.72 2.14 4.23
C ALA A 452 16.30 2.93 5.42
N THR A 453 15.76 2.72 6.62
CA THR A 453 16.26 3.31 7.87
C THR A 453 17.45 2.56 8.48
N GLY A 454 17.87 1.44 7.88
CA GLY A 454 19.03 0.65 8.32
C GLY A 454 18.74 -0.39 9.40
N VAL A 455 17.46 -0.62 9.74
CA VAL A 455 17.03 -1.70 10.65
C VAL A 455 16.38 -2.84 9.88
N THR A 456 16.45 -4.06 10.40
CA THR A 456 15.65 -5.17 9.89
C THR A 456 14.25 -5.12 10.51
N LEU A 457 13.24 -5.02 9.66
CA LEU A 457 11.84 -5.13 10.05
C LEU A 457 11.44 -6.60 10.10
N HIS A 458 10.57 -6.93 11.06
CA HIS A 458 9.98 -8.25 11.21
C HIS A 458 8.47 -8.14 11.29
N ARG A 459 7.79 -9.23 10.95
CA ARG A 459 6.35 -9.35 11.14
C ARG A 459 6.05 -9.86 12.55
N TRP A 460 5.89 -8.91 13.47
CA TRP A 460 5.62 -9.16 14.89
C TRP A 460 4.16 -9.54 15.15
N ALA A 461 3.93 -10.26 16.25
CA ALA A 461 2.62 -10.69 16.68
C ALA A 461 1.74 -9.50 17.11
N LEU A 462 0.45 -9.58 16.81
CA LEU A 462 -0.52 -8.57 17.21
C LEU A 462 -0.77 -8.64 18.73
N PRO A 463 -0.95 -7.50 19.42
CA PRO A 463 -1.40 -7.46 20.80
C PRO A 463 -2.66 -8.28 21.04
N ALA A 464 -2.78 -8.87 22.23
CA ALA A 464 -3.94 -9.67 22.59
C ALA A 464 -4.24 -9.58 24.10
N SER A 465 -5.53 -9.67 24.43
CA SER A 465 -6.05 -9.80 25.79
C SER A 465 -6.99 -11.01 25.80
N LEU A 466 -6.45 -12.20 26.09
CA LEU A 466 -7.18 -13.46 25.96
C LEU A 466 -7.74 -13.93 27.31
N PRO A 467 -9.02 -14.33 27.40
CA PRO A 467 -9.50 -15.04 28.58
C PRO A 467 -8.73 -16.36 28.75
N ILE A 468 -8.36 -16.67 29.99
CA ILE A 468 -7.75 -17.96 30.32
C ILE A 468 -8.86 -18.95 30.65
N THR A 469 -8.95 -20.03 29.87
CA THR A 469 -9.94 -21.10 30.08
C THR A 469 -9.28 -22.38 30.59
N GLY A 470 -10.00 -23.20 31.35
CA GLY A 470 -9.55 -24.55 31.70
C GLY A 470 -9.42 -25.40 30.45
N GLY A 471 -8.31 -26.15 30.31
CA GLY A 471 -8.09 -27.04 29.17
C GLY A 471 -9.14 -28.16 29.07
N ARG A 472 -9.19 -28.84 27.92
CA ARG A 472 -10.16 -29.91 27.54
C ARG A 472 -10.37 -31.09 28.52
N ASN A 473 -9.70 -31.12 29.67
CA ASN A 473 -9.86 -32.12 30.73
C ASN A 473 -10.23 -31.53 32.12
N ALA A 474 -10.65 -30.26 32.17
CA ALA A 474 -11.09 -29.58 33.40
C ALA A 474 -12.53 -29.94 33.82
#